data_AF-A0A968Y6W2-F1
#
_entry.id   AF-A0A968Y6W2-F1
#
_cell.length_a   1.000
_cell.length_b   1.000
_cell.length_c   1.000
_cell.angle_alpha   90.00
_cell.angle_beta   90.00
_cell.angle_gamma   90.00
#
_symmetry.space_group_name_H-M   'P 1'
#
loop_
_entity.id
_entity.type
_entity.pdbx_description
1 polymer ?
#
loop_
_entity_poly.entity_id
_entity_poly.type
_entity_poly.pdbx_seq_one_letter_code
_entity_poly.pdbx_strand_id
1 'polypeptide(L)'
;MVSLRFRRSHFLGGLISIALVVGGFGCQPNQPTTDNTSTPTTTVSPQPETTPEPSTATKSELAVYWLTYKADQLALEPTKIPLGDLQNASPQEQLSVAFNRLLVGPANTDKTNAIPQKTKLNSLKLEDDGVHVDLSKDFTTGGGTKSMQARLGQVVYTASSLNPKEAIWISIDGEPLEVLSGDGLIISQPMTRKEFDTNFSL
;
A
#
# COMPACT_ATOMS: atom_id res chain seq x y z
N MET A 1 40.86 20.94 16.14
CA MET A 1 41.26 21.59 14.88
C MET A 1 40.99 20.60 13.74
N VAL A 2 39.78 20.64 13.17
CA VAL A 2 39.44 19.85 11.96
C VAL A 2 38.67 20.80 11.05
N SER A 3 39.30 21.12 9.93
CA SER A 3 38.85 22.13 8.97
C SER A 3 37.92 21.50 7.95
N LEU A 4 36.72 22.09 7.81
CA LEU A 4 35.80 21.90 6.69
C LEU A 4 36.49 22.30 5.38
N ARG A 5 36.38 21.47 4.33
CA ARG A 5 36.70 21.90 2.96
C ARG A 5 35.52 21.65 2.01
N PHE A 6 34.95 22.77 1.61
CA PHE A 6 34.03 22.98 0.51
C PHE A 6 34.85 23.27 -0.77
N ARG A 7 34.46 22.73 -1.93
CA ARG A 7 34.59 23.36 -3.28
C ARG A 7 34.04 22.40 -4.35
N ARG A 8 32.95 22.72 -5.06
CA ARG A 8 32.69 23.67 -6.17
C ARG A 8 33.23 23.22 -7.55
N SER A 9 32.28 23.14 -8.48
CA SER A 9 32.31 22.75 -9.89
C SER A 9 33.22 23.59 -10.79
N HIS A 10 33.61 23.01 -11.94
CA HIS A 10 33.97 23.76 -13.15
C HIS A 10 33.44 23.08 -14.44
N PHE A 11 32.82 23.92 -15.26
CA PHE A 11 32.47 23.79 -16.68
C PHE A 11 33.70 23.65 -17.59
N LEU A 12 33.57 22.98 -18.74
CA LEU A 12 33.99 23.43 -20.11
C LEU A 12 33.75 22.26 -21.11
N GLY A 13 32.97 22.42 -22.19
CA GLY A 13 33.41 22.89 -23.52
C GLY A 13 33.56 21.68 -24.46
N GLY A 14 33.22 21.65 -25.75
CA GLY A 14 32.74 22.62 -26.72
C GLY A 14 32.35 21.88 -28.03
N LEU A 15 31.75 22.62 -28.97
CA LEU A 15 31.29 22.24 -30.30
C LEU A 15 32.42 21.74 -31.24
N ILE A 16 32.07 20.98 -32.30
CA ILE A 16 32.45 21.21 -33.71
C ILE A 16 31.65 20.26 -34.63
N SER A 17 30.96 20.85 -35.60
CA SER A 17 30.32 20.21 -36.76
C SER A 17 31.31 20.09 -37.92
N ILE A 18 31.16 19.09 -38.80
CA ILE A 18 31.45 19.19 -40.24
C ILE A 18 30.58 18.14 -40.97
N ALA A 19 29.88 18.60 -42.00
CA ALA A 19 29.10 17.81 -42.94
C ALA A 19 29.91 17.52 -44.21
N LEU A 20 29.67 16.38 -44.86
CA LEU A 20 29.99 16.16 -46.27
C LEU A 20 28.96 15.23 -46.90
N VAL A 21 28.34 15.72 -47.98
CA VAL A 21 27.29 15.10 -48.80
C VAL A 21 27.91 14.52 -50.06
N VAL A 22 27.54 13.31 -50.45
CA VAL A 22 27.64 12.83 -51.84
C VAL A 22 26.37 12.01 -52.14
N GLY A 23 25.64 12.40 -53.19
CA GLY A 23 24.32 11.89 -53.52
C GLY A 23 24.28 10.83 -54.63
N GLY A 24 23.07 10.53 -55.08
CA GLY A 24 22.81 9.99 -56.42
C GLY A 24 21.81 8.83 -56.51
N PHE A 25 20.61 9.16 -56.98
CA PHE A 25 19.72 8.37 -57.86
C PHE A 25 19.15 7.01 -57.43
N GLY A 26 17.81 6.95 -57.41
CA GLY A 26 17.11 5.99 -58.28
C GLY A 26 16.09 5.03 -57.65
N CYS A 27 14.81 5.27 -57.96
CA CYS A 27 13.72 4.30 -58.17
C CYS A 27 13.10 3.53 -56.98
N GLN A 28 11.92 4.01 -56.57
CA GLN A 28 10.76 3.20 -56.10
C GLN A 28 10.15 2.46 -57.32
N PRO A 29 9.29 1.39 -57.24
CA PRO A 29 8.34 1.09 -56.16
C PRO A 29 8.02 -0.41 -55.83
N ASN A 30 7.15 -0.53 -54.81
CA ASN A 30 6.15 -1.58 -54.52
C ASN A 30 6.54 -2.91 -53.83
N GLN A 31 5.92 -3.06 -52.65
CA GLN A 31 5.70 -4.26 -51.83
C GLN A 31 4.82 -5.30 -52.56
N PRO A 32 4.89 -6.59 -52.22
CA PRO A 32 3.93 -7.12 -51.22
C PRO A 32 4.50 -8.15 -50.24
N THR A 33 3.69 -8.40 -49.20
CA THR A 33 3.78 -9.24 -48.00
C THR A 33 4.20 -10.70 -48.18
N THR A 34 4.94 -11.26 -47.20
CA THR A 34 4.56 -12.46 -46.38
C THR A 34 5.64 -12.78 -45.33
N ASP A 35 5.20 -12.86 -44.08
CA ASP A 35 5.51 -13.83 -43.02
C ASP A 35 6.94 -14.32 -42.65
N ASN A 36 7.05 -14.52 -41.33
CA ASN A 36 7.91 -15.45 -40.58
C ASN A 36 9.20 -14.93 -39.92
N THR A 37 8.98 -14.45 -38.68
CA THR A 37 9.62 -14.92 -37.45
C THR A 37 10.57 -16.12 -37.59
N SER A 38 11.83 -15.94 -37.18
CA SER A 38 12.70 -16.99 -36.62
C SER A 38 13.84 -16.35 -35.84
N THR A 39 13.68 -16.29 -34.52
CA THR A 39 14.79 -16.17 -33.56
C THR A 39 15.03 -17.58 -32.99
N PRO A 40 16.28 -18.05 -32.88
CA PRO A 40 16.58 -19.44 -32.58
C PRO A 40 16.26 -19.87 -31.14
N THR A 41 15.89 -21.15 -31.04
CA THR A 41 15.43 -21.90 -29.87
C THR A 41 16.60 -22.57 -29.11
N THR A 42 16.66 -22.33 -27.80
CA THR A 42 16.91 -23.26 -26.67
C THR A 42 18.29 -23.88 -26.38
N THR A 43 18.67 -23.82 -25.10
CA THR A 43 19.19 -24.98 -24.35
C THR A 43 18.59 -24.99 -22.93
N VAL A 44 17.96 -26.11 -22.58
CA VAL A 44 17.24 -26.43 -21.34
C VAL A 44 18.20 -26.98 -20.29
N SER A 45 17.99 -26.63 -19.02
CA SER A 45 18.41 -27.43 -17.86
C SER A 45 17.28 -27.41 -16.80
N PRO A 46 16.92 -28.55 -16.19
CA PRO A 46 15.72 -28.69 -15.38
C PRO A 46 15.92 -28.10 -13.97
N GLN A 47 15.19 -27.02 -13.68
CA GLN A 47 15.05 -26.50 -12.32
C GLN A 47 13.93 -27.29 -11.62
N PRO A 48 14.15 -27.82 -10.40
CA PRO A 48 13.11 -28.53 -9.66
C PRO A 48 11.88 -27.63 -9.49
N GLU A 49 10.72 -28.21 -9.75
CA GLU A 49 9.42 -27.61 -9.51
C GLU A 49 9.31 -27.23 -8.03
N THR A 50 9.52 -25.95 -7.72
CA THR A 50 9.05 -25.39 -6.47
C THR A 50 7.53 -25.36 -6.56
N THR A 51 6.92 -26.39 -5.98
CA THR A 51 5.55 -26.43 -5.45
C THR A 51 5.03 -25.02 -5.19
N PRO A 52 3.88 -24.60 -5.74
CA PRO A 52 3.28 -23.34 -5.33
C PRO A 52 3.03 -23.42 -3.83
N GLU A 53 3.72 -22.59 -3.06
CA GLU A 53 3.34 -22.31 -1.68
C GLU A 53 1.83 -22.01 -1.67
N PRO A 54 1.09 -22.50 -0.67
CA PRO A 54 -0.34 -22.24 -0.57
C PRO A 54 -0.55 -20.73 -0.40
N SER A 55 -0.76 -20.04 -1.52
CA SER A 55 -1.40 -18.74 -1.56
C SER A 55 -2.74 -18.92 -0.88
N THR A 56 -2.79 -18.59 0.39
CA THR A 56 -4.00 -18.67 1.20
C THR A 56 -4.86 -17.51 0.72
N ALA A 57 -5.56 -17.72 -0.40
CA ALA A 57 -6.62 -16.85 -0.89
C ALA A 57 -7.72 -16.86 0.17
N THR A 58 -7.52 -16.07 1.21
CA THR A 58 -8.46 -15.87 2.30
C THR A 58 -9.66 -15.22 1.65
N LYS A 59 -10.77 -15.96 1.58
CA LYS A 59 -12.06 -15.44 1.14
C LYS A 59 -12.33 -14.13 1.89
N SER A 60 -12.54 -13.05 1.15
CA SER A 60 -12.81 -11.73 1.73
C SER A 60 -14.07 -11.78 2.58
N GLU A 61 -13.97 -11.37 3.84
CA GLU A 61 -15.04 -11.43 4.84
C GLU A 61 -14.92 -10.21 5.76
N LEU A 62 -16.04 -9.74 6.31
CA LEU A 62 -16.04 -8.62 7.24
C LEU A 62 -15.24 -8.98 8.50
N ALA A 63 -14.22 -8.19 8.82
CA ALA A 63 -13.33 -8.47 9.95
C ALA A 63 -12.76 -7.19 10.57
N VAL A 64 -12.47 -7.25 11.87
CA VAL A 64 -11.63 -6.28 12.56
C VAL A 64 -10.23 -6.86 12.72
N TYR A 65 -9.20 -6.08 12.43
CA TYR A 65 -7.82 -6.50 12.63
C TYR A 65 -7.26 -5.96 13.95
N TRP A 66 -6.80 -6.89 14.79
CA TRP A 66 -6.20 -6.61 16.09
C TRP A 66 -4.71 -6.88 16.08
N LEU A 67 -4.01 -6.39 17.10
CA LEU A 67 -2.60 -6.68 17.31
C LEU A 67 -2.43 -7.85 18.26
N THR A 68 -1.53 -8.75 17.90
CA THR A 68 -1.09 -9.89 18.71
C THR A 68 0.43 -9.94 18.73
N TYR A 69 1.00 -10.76 19.62
CA TYR A 69 2.43 -11.07 19.62
C TYR A 69 2.64 -12.51 19.14
N LYS A 70 3.42 -12.69 18.07
CA LYS A 70 3.82 -14.00 17.53
C LYS A 70 5.35 -14.06 17.50
N ALA A 71 5.94 -14.95 18.30
CA ALA A 71 7.39 -15.05 18.45
C ALA A 71 8.04 -13.66 18.70
N ASP A 72 7.48 -12.91 19.65
CA ASP A 72 7.90 -11.55 20.05
C ASP A 72 7.79 -10.46 18.97
N GLN A 73 7.17 -10.76 17.83
CA GLN A 73 6.87 -9.79 16.77
C GLN A 73 5.38 -9.42 16.78
N LEU A 74 5.08 -8.19 16.40
CA LEU A 74 3.71 -7.72 16.35
C LEU A 74 3.05 -8.28 15.09
N ALA A 75 1.83 -8.76 15.19
CA ALA A 75 1.12 -9.30 14.04
C ALA A 75 -0.33 -8.82 14.01
N LEU A 76 -0.81 -8.49 12.82
CA LEU A 76 -2.22 -8.23 12.56
C LEU A 76 -2.98 -9.55 12.45
N GLU A 77 -4.03 -9.70 13.26
CA GLU A 77 -4.87 -10.89 13.24
C GLU A 77 -6.35 -10.52 13.06
N PRO A 78 -7.04 -11.10 12.06
CA PRO A 78 -8.45 -10.82 11.84
C PRO A 78 -9.33 -11.49 12.90
N THR A 79 -10.35 -10.78 13.35
CA THR A 79 -11.52 -11.35 14.01
C THR A 79 -12.74 -11.08 13.15
N LYS A 80 -13.32 -12.16 12.61
CA LYS A 80 -14.50 -12.11 11.76
C LYS A 80 -15.69 -11.50 12.52
N ILE A 81 -16.45 -10.66 11.84
CA ILE A 81 -17.74 -10.17 12.32
C ILE A 81 -18.82 -11.00 11.62
N PRO A 82 -19.62 -11.79 12.36
CA PRO A 82 -20.76 -12.48 11.76
C PRO A 82 -21.69 -11.44 11.13
N LEU A 83 -22.07 -11.64 9.87
CA LEU A 83 -22.91 -10.67 9.18
C LEU A 83 -24.26 -10.54 9.86
N GLY A 84 -24.94 -11.63 10.21
CA GLY A 84 -26.21 -11.58 10.97
C GLY A 84 -27.15 -10.51 10.41
N ASP A 85 -27.48 -9.51 11.23
CA ASP A 85 -28.34 -8.38 10.86
C ASP A 85 -27.74 -7.46 9.79
N LEU A 86 -26.42 -7.47 9.59
CA LEU A 86 -25.69 -6.74 8.54
C LEU A 86 -25.75 -7.42 7.17
N GLN A 87 -26.39 -8.59 7.04
CA GLN A 87 -26.41 -9.33 5.79
C GLN A 87 -27.03 -8.54 4.62
N ASN A 88 -27.97 -7.65 4.92
CA ASN A 88 -28.62 -6.75 3.96
C ASN A 88 -28.08 -5.31 4.01
N ALA A 89 -27.14 -5.03 4.91
CA ALA A 89 -26.50 -3.72 4.99
C ALA A 89 -25.54 -3.53 3.82
N SER A 90 -25.38 -2.29 3.38
CA SER A 90 -24.39 -1.93 2.37
C SER A 90 -22.97 -2.25 2.85
N PRO A 91 -22.00 -2.48 1.93
CA PRO A 91 -20.60 -2.66 2.31
C PRO A 91 -20.04 -1.51 3.17
N GLN A 92 -20.48 -0.27 2.91
CA GLN A 92 -20.09 0.89 3.71
C GLN A 92 -20.60 0.80 5.15
N GLU A 93 -21.87 0.42 5.36
CA GLU A 93 -22.43 0.23 6.71
C GLU A 93 -21.73 -0.91 7.45
N GLN A 94 -21.44 -2.03 6.75
CA GLN A 94 -20.68 -3.15 7.29
C GLN A 94 -19.29 -2.72 7.78
N LEU A 95 -18.54 -1.99 6.94
CA LEU A 95 -17.21 -1.46 7.30
C LEU A 95 -17.30 -0.43 8.43
N SER A 96 -18.35 0.41 8.46
CA SER A 96 -18.57 1.36 9.55
C SER A 96 -18.76 0.64 10.89
N VAL A 97 -19.49 -0.48 10.91
CA VAL A 97 -19.63 -1.32 12.11
C VAL A 97 -18.30 -1.94 12.51
N ALA A 98 -17.51 -2.42 11.55
CA ALA A 98 -16.17 -2.95 11.83
C ALA A 98 -15.24 -1.89 12.43
N PHE A 99 -15.25 -0.66 11.91
CA PHE A 99 -14.48 0.46 12.46
C PHE A 99 -14.93 0.87 13.85
N ASN A 100 -16.25 0.97 14.08
CA ASN A 100 -16.75 1.29 15.42
C ASN A 100 -16.29 0.24 16.44
N ARG A 101 -16.30 -1.05 16.06
CA ARG A 101 -15.75 -2.11 16.91
C ARG A 101 -14.25 -1.97 17.12
N LEU A 102 -13.49 -1.68 16.06
CA LEU A 102 -12.05 -1.43 16.13
C LEU A 102 -11.71 -0.30 17.13
N LEU A 103 -12.44 0.81 17.09
CA LEU A 103 -12.21 1.98 17.95
C LEU A 103 -12.59 1.72 19.42
N VAL A 104 -13.58 0.88 19.68
CA VAL A 104 -13.92 0.43 21.04
C VAL A 104 -12.81 -0.45 21.63
N GLY A 105 -12.12 -1.23 20.80
CA GLY A 105 -11.04 -2.13 21.22
C GLY A 105 -11.46 -3.60 21.33
N PRO A 106 -10.50 -4.51 21.57
CA PRO A 106 -10.76 -5.93 21.63
C PRO A 106 -11.56 -6.29 22.90
N ALA A 107 -12.47 -7.26 22.79
CA ALA A 107 -13.25 -7.75 23.92
C ALA A 107 -12.44 -8.70 24.84
N ASN A 108 -11.35 -9.26 24.31
CA ASN A 108 -10.53 -10.26 25.00
C ASN A 108 -9.14 -9.67 25.29
N THR A 109 -8.47 -10.19 26.32
CA THR A 109 -7.16 -9.69 26.78
C THR A 109 -5.97 -10.23 26.00
N ASP A 110 -6.17 -11.18 25.08
CA ASP A 110 -5.13 -11.78 24.22
C ASP A 110 -4.76 -10.90 23.01
N LYS A 111 -5.55 -9.85 22.77
CA LYS A 111 -5.40 -8.91 21.65
C LYS A 111 -5.25 -7.50 22.17
N THR A 112 -4.55 -6.67 21.41
CA THR A 112 -4.34 -5.26 21.74
C THR A 112 -4.74 -4.35 20.58
N ASN A 113 -4.81 -3.05 20.87
CA ASN A 113 -5.13 -2.01 19.92
C ASN A 113 -4.12 -0.87 20.06
N ALA A 114 -3.50 -0.44 18.97
CA ALA A 114 -2.58 0.69 18.98
C ALA A 114 -3.31 2.04 18.79
N ILE A 115 -4.60 2.04 18.46
CA ILE A 115 -5.40 3.26 18.26
C ILE A 115 -5.69 3.93 19.62
N PRO A 116 -5.46 5.25 19.79
CA PRO A 116 -5.74 5.96 21.03
C PRO A 116 -7.23 5.93 21.34
N GLN A 117 -7.60 5.71 22.61
CA GLN A 117 -8.98 5.52 23.05
C GLN A 117 -9.93 6.68 22.74
N LYS A 118 -9.42 7.89 22.52
CA LYS A 118 -10.24 9.08 22.19
C LYS A 118 -10.51 9.23 20.70
N THR A 119 -9.91 8.38 19.86
CA THR A 119 -10.12 8.40 18.41
C THR A 119 -11.57 8.11 18.07
N LYS A 120 -12.14 8.93 17.20
CA LYS A 120 -13.49 8.77 16.66
C LYS A 120 -13.43 8.53 15.16
N LEU A 121 -14.43 7.82 14.65
CA LEU A 121 -14.75 7.76 13.24
C LEU A 121 -15.65 8.96 12.92
N ASN A 122 -15.13 9.92 12.17
CA ASN A 122 -15.90 11.07 11.70
C ASN A 122 -16.79 10.66 10.52
N SER A 123 -16.23 9.92 9.55
CA SER A 123 -16.98 9.32 8.45
C SER A 123 -16.27 8.11 7.84
N LEU A 124 -17.05 7.22 7.21
CA LEU A 124 -16.55 6.17 6.33
C LEU A 124 -17.41 6.15 5.07
N LYS A 125 -16.78 6.30 3.91
CA LYS A 125 -17.45 6.28 2.60
C LYS A 125 -16.80 5.24 1.71
N LEU A 126 -17.63 4.50 0.97
CA LEU A 126 -17.16 3.67 -0.12
C LEU A 126 -17.47 4.40 -1.44
N GLU A 127 -16.42 4.79 -2.14
CA GLU A 127 -16.47 5.53 -3.41
C GLU A 127 -15.85 4.70 -4.54
N ASP A 128 -15.91 5.19 -5.78
CA ASP A 128 -15.41 4.48 -6.95
C ASP A 128 -13.88 4.26 -6.92
N ASP A 129 -13.15 5.10 -6.18
CA ASP A 129 -11.70 5.07 -6.03
C ASP A 129 -11.23 4.44 -4.71
N GLY A 130 -12.14 3.89 -3.90
CA GLY A 130 -11.83 3.11 -2.71
C GLY A 130 -12.61 3.51 -1.45
N VAL A 131 -12.09 3.10 -0.29
CA VAL A 131 -12.69 3.39 1.02
C VAL A 131 -12.03 4.64 1.61
N HIS A 132 -12.83 5.65 1.88
CA HIS A 132 -12.41 6.89 2.54
C HIS A 132 -12.79 6.83 4.02
N VAL A 133 -11.78 6.90 4.89
CA VAL A 133 -11.91 6.85 6.34
C VAL A 133 -11.45 8.19 6.92
N ASP A 134 -12.38 8.96 7.48
CA ASP A 134 -12.04 10.18 8.22
C ASP A 134 -12.08 9.92 9.72
N LEU A 135 -10.96 10.18 10.39
CA LEU A 135 -10.77 9.97 11.82
C LEU A 135 -10.54 11.30 12.54
N SER A 136 -10.85 11.36 13.83
CA SER A 136 -10.53 12.54 14.65
C SER A 136 -9.02 12.72 14.84
N LYS A 137 -8.56 13.95 15.07
CA LYS A 137 -7.15 14.26 15.41
C LYS A 137 -6.49 13.40 16.49
N ASP A 138 -7.24 12.88 17.45
CA ASP A 138 -6.73 11.95 18.47
C ASP A 138 -5.99 10.73 17.87
N PHE A 139 -6.32 10.31 16.65
CA PHE A 139 -5.64 9.22 15.93
C PHE A 139 -4.14 9.49 15.70
N THR A 140 -3.73 10.75 15.64
CA THR A 140 -2.34 11.15 15.38
C THR A 140 -1.47 11.23 16.64
N THR A 141 -2.05 10.91 17.80
CA THR A 141 -1.39 11.12 19.09
C THR A 141 -0.68 9.87 19.62
N GLY A 142 0.48 10.11 20.23
CA GLY A 142 1.22 9.16 21.07
C GLY A 142 1.89 7.99 20.33
N GLY A 143 2.75 7.29 21.07
CA GLY A 143 3.46 6.11 20.59
C GLY A 143 4.76 6.42 19.83
N GLY A 144 5.65 5.43 19.75
CA GLY A 144 6.79 5.46 18.84
C GLY A 144 6.44 4.89 17.46
N THR A 145 7.41 4.90 16.53
CA THR A 145 7.24 4.45 15.14
C THR A 145 6.51 3.11 15.00
N LYS A 146 6.83 2.11 15.83
CA LYS A 146 6.16 0.81 15.79
C LYS A 146 4.65 0.90 16.12
N SER A 147 4.26 1.71 17.11
CA SER A 147 2.85 1.89 17.48
C SER A 147 2.08 2.66 16.40
N MET A 148 2.74 3.60 15.74
CA MET A 148 2.20 4.34 14.60
C MET A 148 1.95 3.41 13.39
N GLN A 149 2.93 2.59 13.03
CA GLN A 149 2.79 1.59 11.97
C GLN A 149 1.69 0.57 12.32
N ALA A 150 1.65 0.11 13.56
CA ALA A 150 0.65 -0.84 14.02
C ALA A 150 -0.78 -0.32 13.85
N ARG A 151 -1.07 0.92 14.27
CA ARG A 151 -2.43 1.47 14.13
C ARG A 151 -2.79 1.73 12.67
N LEU A 152 -1.83 2.17 11.86
CA LEU A 152 -2.04 2.34 10.43
C LEU A 152 -2.44 1.01 9.80
N GLY A 153 -1.73 -0.06 10.15
CA GLY A 153 -2.04 -1.41 9.71
C GLY A 153 -3.44 -1.86 10.12
N GLN A 154 -3.85 -1.60 11.37
CA GLN A 154 -5.21 -1.92 11.84
C GLN A 154 -6.30 -1.20 11.03
N VAL A 155 -6.09 0.08 10.68
CA VAL A 155 -7.01 0.86 9.84
C VAL A 155 -7.07 0.28 8.43
N VAL A 156 -5.92 0.14 7.76
CA VAL A 156 -5.84 -0.35 6.37
C VAL A 156 -6.46 -1.73 6.22
N TYR A 157 -6.12 -2.66 7.11
CA TYR A 157 -6.61 -4.03 7.01
C TYR A 157 -8.10 -4.16 7.34
N THR A 158 -8.60 -3.38 8.31
CA THR A 158 -10.03 -3.37 8.65
C THR A 158 -10.87 -2.75 7.52
N ALA A 159 -10.41 -1.62 6.95
CA ALA A 159 -11.08 -0.95 5.82
C ALA A 159 -11.13 -1.82 4.55
N SER A 160 -10.07 -2.59 4.31
CA SER A 160 -9.97 -3.53 3.18
C SER A 160 -10.43 -4.96 3.52
N SER A 161 -11.19 -5.17 4.60
CA SER A 161 -11.61 -6.53 5.02
C SER A 161 -12.53 -7.21 4.00
N LEU A 162 -13.46 -6.45 3.43
CA LEU A 162 -14.37 -6.93 2.37
C LEU A 162 -13.68 -7.08 1.00
N ASN A 163 -12.60 -6.35 0.76
CA ASN A 163 -11.80 -6.44 -0.46
C ASN A 163 -10.32 -6.16 -0.15
N PRO A 164 -9.46 -7.18 -0.05
CA PRO A 164 -8.04 -7.01 0.30
C PRO A 164 -7.20 -6.18 -0.68
N LYS A 165 -7.74 -5.88 -1.88
CA LYS A 165 -7.10 -5.05 -2.90
C LYS A 165 -7.59 -3.60 -2.90
N GLU A 166 -8.52 -3.26 -2.01
CA GLU A 166 -9.13 -1.94 -1.95
C GLU A 166 -8.09 -0.85 -1.65
N ALA A 167 -8.23 0.29 -2.32
CA ALA A 167 -7.48 1.50 -2.03
C ALA A 167 -8.10 2.20 -0.81
N ILE A 168 -7.28 2.54 0.19
CA ILE A 168 -7.75 3.17 1.43
C ILE A 168 -7.23 4.59 1.51
N TRP A 169 -8.16 5.55 1.59
CA TRP A 169 -7.89 6.95 1.84
C TRP A 169 -8.15 7.24 3.32
N ILE A 170 -7.21 7.88 3.99
CA ILE A 170 -7.27 8.20 5.41
C ILE A 170 -7.18 9.71 5.57
N SER A 171 -8.16 10.30 6.23
CA SER A 171 -8.18 11.71 6.57
C SER A 171 -8.25 11.91 8.08
N ILE A 172 -7.77 13.06 8.54
CA ILE A 172 -7.85 13.54 9.91
C ILE A 172 -8.63 14.84 9.93
N ASP A 173 -9.81 14.83 10.53
CA ASP A 173 -10.73 15.97 10.57
C ASP A 173 -10.96 16.60 9.18
N GLY A 174 -11.06 15.76 8.15
CA GLY A 174 -11.31 16.16 6.75
C GLY A 174 -10.06 16.46 5.93
N GLU A 175 -8.87 16.50 6.52
CA GLU A 175 -7.60 16.71 5.79
C GLU A 175 -6.87 15.39 5.53
N PRO A 176 -6.28 15.18 4.34
CA PRO A 176 -5.53 13.96 4.06
C PRO A 176 -4.41 13.71 5.08
N LEU A 177 -4.33 12.48 5.58
CA LEU A 177 -3.23 12.07 6.46
C LEU A 177 -1.95 11.89 5.64
N GLU A 178 -1.10 12.90 5.61
CA GLU A 178 0.20 12.84 4.91
C GLU A 178 1.35 12.44 5.86
N VAL A 179 1.24 12.80 7.14
CA VAL A 179 2.28 12.54 8.15
C VAL A 179 1.65 12.08 9.46
N LEU A 180 2.06 10.91 9.95
CA LEU A 180 1.67 10.41 11.26
C LEU A 180 2.70 10.84 12.31
N SER A 181 2.31 11.85 13.11
CA SER A 181 3.07 12.54 14.16
C SER A 181 4.30 13.35 13.70
N GLY A 182 4.72 14.31 14.52
CA GLY A 182 5.80 15.27 14.21
C GLY A 182 7.20 14.66 13.99
N ASP A 183 7.36 13.37 14.25
CA ASP A 183 8.60 12.61 14.04
C ASP A 183 8.66 11.87 12.68
N GLY A 184 7.62 11.96 11.84
CA GLY A 184 7.77 11.79 10.39
C GLY A 184 7.51 10.39 9.79
N LEU A 185 6.39 9.74 10.14
CA LEU A 185 5.90 8.64 9.30
C LEU A 185 5.15 9.23 8.11
N ILE A 186 5.81 9.33 6.94
CA ILE A 186 5.18 9.80 5.70
C ILE A 186 4.25 8.71 5.18
N ILE A 187 3.00 9.09 4.92
CA ILE A 187 1.95 8.19 4.45
C ILE A 187 1.66 8.55 2.99
N SER A 188 2.00 7.64 2.07
CA SER A 188 1.55 7.74 0.68
C SER A 188 0.11 7.25 0.57
N GLN A 189 -0.69 8.00 -0.18
CA GLN A 189 -2.12 7.74 -0.34
C GLN A 189 -2.53 7.62 -1.82
N PRO A 190 -3.51 6.77 -2.15
CA PRO A 190 -4.17 5.83 -1.23
C PRO A 190 -3.22 4.73 -0.76
N MET A 191 -3.60 4.01 0.29
CA MET A 191 -2.84 2.87 0.80
C MET A 191 -3.58 1.56 0.59
N THR A 192 -2.89 0.56 0.06
CA THR A 192 -3.35 -0.83 -0.03
C THR A 192 -2.65 -1.70 1.01
N ARG A 193 -3.15 -2.92 1.27
CA ARG A 193 -2.42 -3.91 2.11
C ARG A 193 -1.02 -4.18 1.58
N LYS A 194 -0.88 -4.31 0.26
CA LYS A 194 0.41 -4.55 -0.39
C LYS A 194 1.39 -3.41 -0.11
N GLU A 195 0.96 -2.17 -0.24
CA GLU A 195 1.81 -1.00 0.06
C GLU A 195 2.15 -0.94 1.54
N PHE A 196 1.19 -1.23 2.43
CA PHE A 196 1.47 -1.33 3.86
C PHE A 196 2.56 -2.37 4.15
N ASP A 197 2.39 -3.61 3.67
CA ASP A 197 3.32 -4.72 3.92
C ASP A 197 4.70 -4.50 3.27
N THR A 198 4.77 -3.69 2.20
CA THR A 198 6.03 -3.34 1.54
C THR A 198 6.81 -2.29 2.32
N ASN A 199 6.12 -1.33 2.94
CA ASN A 199 6.75 -0.16 3.56
C ASN A 199 6.89 -0.27 5.08
N PHE A 200 6.12 -1.15 5.73
CA PHE A 200 6.08 -1.27 7.18
C PHE A 200 6.21 -2.73 7.60
N SER A 201 6.96 -2.96 8.67
CA SER A 201 7.13 -4.28 9.29
C SER A 201 6.59 -4.21 10.71
N LEU A 202 5.65 -5.10 11.02
CA LEU A 202 5.13 -5.32 12.37
C LEU A 202 5.89 -6.47 13.05
#